data_AF-A0A418CM22-F1
#
_entry.id   AF-A0A418CM22-F1
#
_cell.length_a   1.000
_cell.length_b   1.000
_cell.length_c   1.000
_cell.angle_alpha   90.00
_cell.angle_beta   90.00
_cell.angle_gamma   90.00
#
_symmetry.space_group_name_H-M   'P 1'
#
loop_
_entity.id
_entity.type
_entity.pdbx_description
1 polymer ?
#
loop_
_entity_poly.entity_id
_entity_poly.type
_entity_poly.pdbx_seq_one_letter_code
_entity_poly.pdbx_strand_id
1 'polypeptide(L)'
;MGGDDPKLLTRSGESILSDVRICDEFFHVATHRSNAIVVSESLLEFFFGSPTATKSLVVTNYTQGKVTCLWRVSETNAFETPTFRIWPTICDIAPGASASFTVSFTPTRGNAYYFAELESHVFFKSNRTFRLVNPQTLTPPWCVVVHASGHSFPTPNSQFLSKVTFETAKPDLCPFPPAYVGDSVYETVSLVNASDTPALFSVVQDPCRVFWVHPPMGRIPPNGFHLVQIRFTPTPPRRYVHRLVAIVNFVTHVTLELTGTGARPQLVCVDNLHTRSPVDTVYIKPTATGLASTRLFYLHNTSRVPLVFRWQVPQALHSTFHLSPLVYRLNGNETAAITCIFSPSQLKQYNQRISVHVKSILNEKSAVSGYPMSQDTSVKLVGVGTSGAISFDPPSIQLPTVLVNSRMAISFHILNSSDCDLIYHLHVNLRRDVAASQSSTTNPQQGDDLTCHFISFSKPSGTLGARSQQSVELMFQANVAGIFAYKISCAVSSAEPSQHAAAAAAGTCFHMDVDASASFPSLVIEDLRVLRTPTSTAWTQFQVPALNAFLAAPLTQHEVDFNAESSPDMTTLSSFHMQFTPATEGTPSQVAYVQLRNPGSL
;
A
#
# COMPACT_ATOMS: atom_id res chain seq x y z
N MET A 1 23.48 8.53 25.14
CA MET A 1 22.38 8.08 24.26
C MET A 1 21.33 9.17 24.24
N GLY A 2 21.45 10.14 23.34
CA GLY A 2 20.37 11.10 23.11
C GLY A 2 19.33 10.43 22.23
N GLY A 3 18.19 10.05 22.79
CA GLY A 3 17.05 9.67 21.99
C GLY A 3 16.60 10.92 21.24
N ASP A 4 16.65 10.88 19.91
CA ASP A 4 16.06 11.92 19.06
C ASP A 4 14.57 12.00 19.43
N ASP A 5 14.15 13.10 20.05
CA ASP A 5 12.73 13.38 20.26
C ASP A 5 12.02 13.33 18.89
N PRO A 6 10.83 12.71 18.80
CA PRO A 6 10.15 12.55 17.53
C PRO A 6 9.87 13.92 16.91
N LYS A 7 10.50 14.20 15.76
CA LYS A 7 10.31 15.43 14.99
C LYS A 7 8.86 15.50 14.49
N LEU A 8 8.04 16.31 15.17
CA LEU A 8 6.64 16.52 14.82
C LEU A 8 6.53 17.46 13.62
N LEU A 9 5.97 16.97 12.52
CA LEU A 9 5.70 17.77 11.34
C LEU A 9 4.45 18.64 11.51
N THR A 10 4.38 19.76 10.79
CA THR A 10 3.15 20.55 10.64
C THR A 10 2.08 19.77 9.88
N ARG A 11 0.82 20.27 9.87
CA ARG A 11 -0.25 19.64 9.08
C ARG A 11 0.02 19.73 7.58
N SER A 12 0.76 20.75 7.16
CA SER A 12 1.28 20.91 5.79
C SER A 12 2.33 19.87 5.40
N GLY A 13 3.05 19.29 6.38
CA GLY A 13 3.98 18.16 6.19
C GLY A 13 5.38 18.46 5.70
N GLU A 14 5.61 19.68 5.22
CA GLU A 14 6.90 20.12 4.67
C GLU A 14 7.92 20.52 5.76
N SER A 15 7.44 20.90 6.96
CA SER A 15 8.30 21.50 8.00
C SER A 15 8.01 20.91 9.38
N ILE A 16 9.01 20.98 10.25
CA ILE A 16 8.88 20.58 11.66
C ILE A 16 8.27 21.74 12.44
N LEU A 17 7.43 21.43 13.45
CA LEU A 17 6.80 22.43 14.29
C LEU A 17 7.80 23.36 15.00
N SER A 18 8.97 22.85 15.41
CA SER A 18 10.03 23.65 16.02
C SER A 18 10.51 24.76 15.11
N ASP A 19 10.73 24.43 13.84
CA ASP A 19 11.33 25.34 12.86
C ASP A 19 10.34 26.44 12.50
N VAL A 20 9.06 26.07 12.34
CA VAL A 20 7.97 27.01 12.08
C VAL A 20 7.76 27.95 13.27
N ARG A 21 7.87 27.45 14.52
CA ARG A 21 7.74 28.31 15.72
C ARG A 21 8.81 29.40 15.78
N ILE A 22 10.06 29.06 15.46
CA ILE A 22 11.16 30.05 15.41
C ILE A 22 10.84 31.12 14.37
N CYS A 23 10.37 30.74 13.19
CA CYS A 23 9.99 31.69 12.15
C CYS A 23 8.80 32.56 12.60
N ASP A 24 7.78 31.98 13.24
CA ASP A 24 6.57 32.71 13.64
C ASP A 24 6.85 33.80 14.67
N GLU A 25 7.89 33.65 15.51
CA GLU A 25 8.29 34.67 16.49
C GLU A 25 8.60 36.03 15.83
N PHE A 26 9.20 36.03 14.63
CA PHE A 26 9.49 37.25 13.87
C PHE A 26 8.22 37.98 13.37
N PHE A 27 7.09 37.29 13.29
CA PHE A 27 5.82 37.84 12.80
C PHE A 27 4.96 38.44 13.91
N HIS A 28 5.42 38.44 15.17
CA HIS A 28 4.79 39.16 16.27
C HIS A 28 5.07 40.66 16.15
N VAL A 29 4.17 41.38 15.49
CA VAL A 29 4.28 42.83 15.34
C VAL A 29 4.07 43.52 16.69
N ALA A 30 4.98 44.40 17.08
CA ALA A 30 4.95 45.12 18.35
C ALA A 30 3.68 45.98 18.58
N THR A 31 2.96 46.33 17.51
CA THR A 31 1.69 47.08 17.56
C THR A 31 0.46 46.21 17.83
N HIS A 32 0.61 44.87 17.87
CA HIS A 32 -0.52 43.96 18.01
C HIS A 32 -1.11 44.00 19.43
N ARG A 33 -2.41 44.28 19.54
CA ARG A 33 -3.10 44.55 20.82
C ARG A 33 -3.10 43.37 21.81
N SER A 34 -2.85 42.14 21.35
CA SER A 34 -2.75 40.97 22.23
C SER A 34 -1.40 40.88 22.95
N ASN A 35 -0.41 41.70 22.58
CA ASN A 35 0.91 41.66 23.19
C ASN A 35 0.85 42.23 24.61
N ALA A 36 1.72 41.70 25.48
CA ALA A 36 1.91 42.22 26.83
C ALA A 36 2.31 43.70 26.84
N ILE A 37 3.16 44.09 25.88
CA ILE A 37 3.62 45.46 25.66
C ILE A 37 3.30 45.84 24.21
N VAL A 38 2.67 47.00 24.02
CA VAL A 38 2.23 47.46 22.72
C VAL A 38 2.77 48.85 22.45
N VAL A 39 3.27 49.08 21.23
CA VAL A 39 3.67 50.41 20.75
C VAL A 39 2.61 51.00 19.82
N SER A 40 2.51 52.33 19.78
CA SER A 40 1.58 53.03 18.88
C SER A 40 1.94 52.84 17.41
N GLU A 41 3.23 52.81 17.08
CA GLU A 41 3.75 52.72 15.71
C GLU A 41 4.98 51.80 15.68
N SER A 42 5.11 51.01 14.62
CA SER A 42 6.29 50.17 14.37
C SER A 42 7.34 50.86 13.49
N LEU A 43 6.98 51.99 12.87
CA LEU A 43 7.84 52.81 12.02
C LEU A 43 7.57 54.29 12.26
N LEU A 44 8.64 55.05 12.46
CA LEU A 44 8.63 56.50 12.55
C LEU A 44 9.36 57.08 11.34
N GLU A 45 8.61 57.56 10.36
CA GLU A 45 9.19 58.21 9.16
C GLU A 45 9.37 59.71 9.39
N PHE A 46 10.57 60.22 9.19
CA PHE A 46 10.90 61.63 9.33
C PHE A 46 11.11 62.26 7.95
N PHE A 47 10.19 63.14 7.56
CA PHE A 47 10.20 63.83 6.28
C PHE A 47 10.71 65.27 6.42
N PHE A 48 11.08 65.86 5.28
CA PHE A 48 11.63 67.21 5.16
C PHE A 48 10.71 68.29 5.78
N GLY A 49 11.30 69.27 6.48
CA GLY A 49 10.57 70.46 6.96
C GLY A 49 11.24 71.25 8.09
N SER A 50 12.17 70.66 8.84
CA SER A 50 12.89 71.33 9.94
C SER A 50 14.28 70.69 10.14
N PRO A 51 15.32 71.45 10.57
CA PRO A 51 16.63 70.90 10.93
C PRO A 51 16.58 69.88 12.07
N THR A 52 15.49 69.85 12.84
CA THR A 52 15.19 68.79 13.81
C THR A 52 13.71 68.47 13.76
N ALA A 53 13.39 67.21 13.47
CA ALA A 53 12.04 66.70 13.46
C ALA A 53 11.82 65.81 14.69
N THR A 54 10.62 65.86 15.28
CA THR A 54 10.27 65.02 16.44
C THR A 54 8.96 64.29 16.19
N LYS A 55 8.87 63.06 16.69
CA LYS A 55 7.65 62.24 16.68
C LYS A 55 7.42 61.64 18.07
N SER A 56 6.16 61.39 18.39
CA SER A 56 5.75 60.78 19.66
C SER A 56 5.50 59.29 19.46
N LEU A 57 6.15 58.46 20.27
CA LEU A 57 5.96 57.02 20.35
C LEU A 57 5.31 56.68 21.68
N VAL A 58 4.14 56.06 21.67
CA VAL A 58 3.44 55.66 22.90
C VAL A 58 3.65 54.18 23.14
N VAL A 59 4.07 53.81 24.35
CA VAL A 59 4.16 52.41 24.80
C VAL A 59 3.08 52.17 25.85
N THR A 60 2.32 51.10 25.70
CA THR A 60 1.25 50.68 26.60
C THR A 60 1.60 49.36 27.26
N ASN A 61 1.45 49.30 28.58
CA ASN A 61 1.66 48.11 29.39
C ASN A 61 0.32 47.41 29.66
N TYR A 62 0.06 46.28 29.00
CA TYR A 62 -1.13 45.46 29.24
C TYR A 62 -0.91 44.36 30.28
N THR A 63 0.27 44.30 30.91
CA THR A 63 0.54 43.36 32.00
C THR A 63 -0.13 43.82 33.30
N GLN A 64 -0.25 42.90 34.25
CA GLN A 64 -0.75 43.19 35.61
C GLN A 64 0.33 43.75 36.55
N GLY A 65 1.57 43.88 36.08
CA GLY A 65 2.70 44.34 36.87
C GLY A 65 3.26 45.67 36.35
N LYS A 66 3.92 46.43 37.23
CA LYS A 66 4.66 47.62 36.81
C LYS A 66 5.90 47.19 36.02
N VAL A 67 6.09 47.76 34.84
CA VAL A 67 7.24 47.46 33.97
C VAL A 67 8.17 48.66 33.84
N THR A 68 9.42 48.41 33.51
CA THR A 68 10.42 49.41 33.14
C THR A 68 10.81 49.18 31.68
N CYS A 69 10.68 50.22 30.86
CA CYS A 69 11.14 50.25 29.48
C CYS A 69 12.52 50.90 29.43
N LEU A 70 13.50 50.22 28.83
CA LEU A 70 14.86 50.72 28.61
C LEU A 70 15.15 50.72 27.11
N TRP A 71 15.29 51.91 26.52
CA TRP A 71 15.56 52.07 25.10
C TRP A 71 17.05 52.10 24.78
N ARG A 72 17.40 51.48 23.66
CA ARG A 72 18.68 51.58 22.96
C ARG A 72 18.41 51.93 21.50
N VAL A 73 19.28 52.73 20.91
CA VAL A 73 19.19 53.12 19.50
C VAL A 73 20.41 52.54 18.80
N SER A 74 20.17 51.74 17.76
CA SER A 74 21.19 51.18 16.87
C SER A 74 21.05 51.84 15.50
N GLU A 75 22.06 52.61 15.09
CA GLU A 75 22.09 53.27 13.78
C GLU A 75 22.95 52.47 12.80
N THR A 76 22.47 52.28 11.56
CA THR A 76 23.24 51.57 10.53
C THR A 76 24.50 52.33 10.11
N ASN A 77 24.53 53.65 10.33
CA ASN A 77 25.71 54.48 10.13
C ASN A 77 26.09 55.10 11.48
N ALA A 78 27.05 54.50 12.18
CA ALA A 78 27.60 55.08 13.40
C ALA A 78 28.46 56.30 13.06
N PHE A 79 27.81 57.46 12.90
CA PHE A 79 28.52 58.74 12.82
C PHE A 79 28.93 59.18 14.25
N GLU A 80 29.91 60.09 14.35
CA GLU A 80 30.39 60.62 15.65
C GLU A 80 29.26 61.21 16.51
N THR A 81 28.19 61.69 15.87
CA THR A 81 26.98 62.17 16.54
C THR A 81 25.76 61.32 16.16
N PRO A 82 24.94 60.87 17.15
CA PRO A 82 23.75 60.08 16.87
C PRO A 82 22.67 60.93 16.22
N THR A 83 22.15 60.43 15.11
CA THR A 83 21.13 61.07 14.26
C THR A 83 19.74 60.93 14.86
N PHE A 84 19.45 59.78 15.47
CA PHE A 84 18.20 59.47 16.14
C PHE A 84 18.41 59.43 17.64
N ARG A 85 17.49 60.04 18.39
CA ARG A 85 17.49 59.99 19.85
C ARG A 85 16.08 59.74 20.36
N ILE A 86 15.97 59.01 21.46
CA ILE A 86 14.70 58.72 22.13
C ILE A 86 14.77 59.18 23.59
N TRP A 87 13.75 59.93 24.01
CA TRP A 87 13.65 60.47 25.36
C TRP A 87 12.23 60.30 25.92
N PRO A 88 12.06 59.90 27.20
CA PRO A 88 13.10 59.48 28.12
C PRO A 88 13.66 58.10 27.75
N THR A 89 14.96 57.88 27.93
CA THR A 89 15.60 56.58 27.60
C THR A 89 15.14 55.45 28.52
N ILE A 90 14.73 55.78 29.75
CA ILE A 90 14.18 54.85 30.73
C ILE A 90 12.87 55.41 31.24
N CYS A 91 11.81 54.59 31.25
CA CYS A 91 10.52 54.97 31.82
C CYS A 91 9.85 53.79 32.51
N ASP A 92 9.25 54.06 33.66
CA ASP A 92 8.42 53.09 34.37
C ASP A 92 6.95 53.25 33.96
N ILE A 93 6.29 52.15 33.58
CA ILE A 93 4.88 52.15 33.16
C ILE A 93 4.07 51.29 34.12
N ALA A 94 3.04 51.88 34.73
CA ALA A 94 2.12 51.18 35.62
C ALA A 94 1.28 50.12 34.87
N PRO A 95 0.69 49.13 35.57
CA PRO A 95 -0.25 48.18 34.95
C PRO A 95 -1.39 48.91 34.23
N GLY A 96 -1.68 48.53 32.99
CA GLY A 96 -2.74 49.14 32.16
C GLY A 96 -2.47 50.57 31.69
N ALA A 97 -1.32 51.17 32.04
CA ALA A 97 -0.98 52.55 31.70
C ALA A 97 -0.16 52.64 30.41
N SER A 98 -0.04 53.86 29.89
CA SER A 98 0.80 54.20 28.74
C SER A 98 1.82 55.28 29.10
N ALA A 99 2.97 55.26 28.45
CA ALA A 99 3.98 56.31 28.52
C ALA A 99 4.35 56.80 27.11
N SER A 100 4.59 58.10 26.96
CA SER A 100 5.01 58.71 25.70
C SER A 100 6.51 58.94 25.69
N PHE A 101 7.12 58.65 24.54
CA PHE A 101 8.54 58.82 24.25
C PHE A 101 8.68 59.72 23.02
N THR A 102 9.53 60.74 23.10
CA THR A 102 9.85 61.61 21.98
C THR A 102 11.06 61.06 21.24
N VAL A 103 10.88 60.78 19.95
CA VAL A 103 11.96 60.41 19.03
C VAL A 103 12.32 61.62 18.18
N SER A 104 13.57 62.07 18.28
CA SER A 104 14.09 63.19 17.50
C SER A 104 15.03 62.70 16.39
N PHE A 105 14.94 63.33 15.23
CA PHE A 105 15.80 63.11 14.07
C PHE A 105 16.56 64.41 13.74
N THR A 106 17.89 64.33 13.75
CA THR A 106 18.81 65.43 13.42
C THR A 106 19.86 64.93 12.43
N PRO A 107 19.63 65.08 11.10
CA PRO A 107 20.53 64.56 10.07
C PRO A 107 21.90 65.25 10.13
N THR A 108 22.98 64.46 10.07
CA THR A 108 24.36 64.95 10.18
C THR A 108 25.00 65.30 8.84
N ARG A 109 24.49 64.72 7.74
CA ARG A 109 24.89 64.94 6.34
C ARG A 109 23.69 65.26 5.47
N GLY A 110 23.88 66.15 4.49
CA GLY A 110 22.91 66.40 3.42
C GLY A 110 22.84 65.24 2.42
N ASN A 111 21.71 65.13 1.71
CA ASN A 111 21.49 64.16 0.62
C ASN A 111 21.79 62.69 1.01
N ALA A 112 21.36 62.28 2.20
CA ALA A 112 21.61 60.94 2.72
C ALA A 112 20.34 60.30 3.28
N TYR A 113 20.32 58.97 3.22
CA TYR A 113 19.32 58.12 3.88
C TYR A 113 19.79 57.68 5.26
N TYR A 114 18.87 57.69 6.21
CA TYR A 114 19.09 57.31 7.60
C TYR A 114 18.10 56.24 8.01
N PHE A 115 18.59 55.27 8.80
CA PHE A 115 17.79 54.20 9.36
C PHE A 115 18.34 53.83 10.73
N ALA A 116 17.45 53.58 11.68
CA ALA A 116 17.79 53.13 13.02
C ALA A 116 16.76 52.14 13.56
N GLU A 117 17.26 51.23 14.38
CA GLU A 117 16.45 50.33 15.20
C GLU A 117 16.43 50.88 16.63
N LEU A 118 15.24 51.21 17.11
CA LEU A 118 14.99 51.59 18.49
C LEU A 118 14.50 50.34 19.22
N GLU A 119 15.36 49.76 20.04
CA GLU A 119 15.10 48.53 20.78
C GLU A 119 14.81 48.85 22.25
N SER A 120 13.63 48.47 22.74
CA SER A 120 13.25 48.57 24.14
C SER A 120 13.32 47.21 24.81
N HIS A 121 14.17 47.10 25.83
CA HIS A 121 14.14 45.98 26.76
C HIS A 121 13.13 46.31 27.86
N VAL A 122 12.02 45.57 27.89
CA VAL A 122 10.94 45.79 28.84
C VAL A 122 10.88 44.64 29.83
N PHE A 123 10.97 44.95 31.11
CA PHE A 123 10.95 43.95 32.18
C PHE A 123 10.12 44.45 33.36
N PHE A 124 9.59 43.53 34.17
CA PHE A 124 8.93 43.92 35.42
C PHE A 124 9.90 44.70 36.31
N LYS A 125 9.43 45.79 36.91
CA LYS A 125 10.26 46.67 37.74
C LYS A 125 10.91 45.92 38.91
N SER A 126 10.25 44.88 39.44
CA SER A 126 10.82 43.98 40.46
C SER A 126 12.09 43.28 39.97
N ASN A 127 12.21 43.03 38.67
CA ASN A 127 13.31 42.28 38.05
C ASN A 127 14.50 43.16 37.66
N ARG A 128 14.49 44.45 38.02
CA ARG A 128 15.55 45.43 37.65
C ARG A 128 16.92 45.16 38.26
N THR A 129 17.00 44.33 39.30
CA THR A 129 18.24 43.99 39.98
C THR A 129 18.15 42.61 40.60
N PHE A 130 19.23 41.83 40.52
CA PHE A 130 19.30 40.49 41.08
C PHE A 130 18.94 40.42 42.57
N ARG A 131 19.14 41.53 43.31
CA ARG A 131 18.83 41.61 44.75
C ARG A 131 17.33 41.64 45.07
N LEU A 132 16.48 41.99 44.11
CA LEU A 132 15.02 42.13 44.27
C LEU A 132 14.24 41.05 43.52
N VAL A 133 14.93 40.19 42.76
CA VAL A 133 14.32 39.14 41.94
C VAL A 133 13.96 37.95 42.82
N ASN A 134 12.70 37.53 42.78
CA ASN A 134 12.31 36.20 43.23
C ASN A 134 12.49 35.23 42.04
N PRO A 135 13.36 34.19 42.14
CA PRO A 135 13.57 33.23 41.07
C PRO A 135 12.29 32.51 40.61
N GLN A 136 11.32 32.34 41.52
CA GLN A 136 10.03 31.70 41.20
C GLN A 136 9.12 32.57 40.33
N THR A 137 9.36 33.88 40.27
CA THR A 137 8.55 34.85 39.50
C THR A 137 9.36 35.58 38.44
N LEU A 138 10.59 35.13 38.16
CA LEU A 138 11.44 35.71 37.12
C LEU A 138 10.87 35.33 35.74
N THR A 139 10.53 36.35 34.97
CA THR A 139 10.13 36.20 33.56
C THR A 139 11.19 36.85 32.67
N PRO A 140 11.46 36.30 31.48
CA PRO A 140 12.34 36.94 30.52
C PRO A 140 11.79 38.33 30.12
N PRO A 141 12.67 39.30 29.80
CA PRO A 141 12.24 40.60 29.30
C PRO A 141 11.56 40.46 27.93
N TRP A 142 10.62 41.35 27.64
CA TRP A 142 10.14 41.56 26.29
C TRP A 142 11.10 42.45 25.52
N CYS A 143 11.39 42.10 24.27
CA CYS A 143 12.09 42.98 23.33
C CYS A 143 11.09 43.61 22.38
N VAL A 144 11.06 44.93 22.34
CA VAL A 144 10.16 45.72 21.48
C VAL A 144 11.02 46.55 20.53
N VAL A 145 10.93 46.29 19.23
CA VAL A 145 11.69 47.01 18.22
C VAL A 145 10.77 47.95 17.44
N VAL A 146 11.18 49.21 17.32
CA VAL A 146 10.55 50.24 16.49
C VAL A 146 11.60 50.77 15.53
N HIS A 147 11.24 50.91 14.26
CA HIS A 147 12.17 51.43 13.25
C HIS A 147 11.99 52.94 13.09
N ALA A 148 13.08 53.65 12.85
CA ALA A 148 13.03 55.04 12.41
C ALA A 148 13.76 55.19 11.09
N SER A 149 13.12 55.89 10.15
CA SER A 149 13.69 56.17 8.84
C SER A 149 13.57 57.66 8.55
N GLY A 150 14.54 58.20 7.82
CA GLY A 150 14.52 59.61 7.44
C GLY A 150 15.52 59.91 6.34
N HIS A 151 15.36 61.08 5.70
CA HIS A 151 16.29 61.51 4.67
C HIS A 151 16.53 63.03 4.71
N SER A 152 17.69 63.46 4.22
CA SER A 152 18.08 64.88 4.17
C SER A 152 18.07 65.48 2.75
N PHE A 153 17.47 64.78 1.79
CA PHE A 153 17.25 65.29 0.43
C PHE A 153 16.30 66.51 0.43
N PRO A 154 16.63 67.60 -0.29
CA PRO A 154 15.82 68.82 -0.31
C PRO A 154 14.48 68.66 -1.03
N THR A 155 14.40 67.75 -2.01
CA THR A 155 13.16 67.44 -2.73
C THR A 155 13.03 65.94 -2.99
N PRO A 156 11.81 65.38 -3.14
CA PRO A 156 11.62 63.98 -3.47
C PRO A 156 12.36 63.55 -4.76
N ASN A 157 12.51 64.46 -5.72
CA ASN A 157 13.18 64.23 -7.01
C ASN A 157 14.72 64.27 -6.93
N SER A 158 15.29 64.77 -5.83
CA SER A 158 16.74 64.81 -5.63
C SER A 158 17.33 63.51 -5.06
N GLN A 159 16.47 62.51 -4.86
CA GLN A 159 16.81 61.19 -4.34
C GLN A 159 17.55 60.32 -5.36
N PHE A 160 18.33 59.36 -4.86
CA PHE A 160 19.08 58.45 -5.72
C PHE A 160 18.16 57.49 -6.48
N LEU A 161 18.47 57.27 -7.77
CA LEU A 161 17.81 56.24 -8.56
C LEU A 161 18.14 54.86 -7.98
N SER A 162 17.10 54.11 -7.66
CA SER A 162 17.23 52.75 -7.14
C SER A 162 17.40 51.75 -8.29
N LYS A 163 18.31 50.79 -8.11
CA LYS A 163 18.39 49.55 -8.90
C LYS A 163 18.13 48.33 -8.00
N VAL A 164 17.13 48.45 -7.13
CA VAL A 164 16.71 47.37 -6.24
C VAL A 164 15.78 46.42 -6.96
N THR A 165 16.04 45.12 -6.86
CA THR A 165 15.19 44.06 -7.40
C THR A 165 15.04 42.93 -6.39
N PHE A 166 13.95 42.17 -6.49
CA PHE A 166 13.85 40.89 -5.80
C PHE A 166 14.69 39.84 -6.52
N GLU A 167 15.52 39.12 -5.78
CA GLU A 167 16.23 37.95 -6.26
C GLU A 167 15.56 36.70 -5.67
N THR A 168 15.04 35.87 -6.58
CA THR A 168 14.30 34.65 -6.30
C THR A 168 14.76 33.53 -7.23
N ALA A 169 14.53 32.27 -6.85
CA ALA A 169 14.91 31.13 -7.67
C ALA A 169 14.25 31.12 -9.07
N LYS A 170 13.07 31.71 -9.19
CA LYS A 170 12.40 32.01 -10.46
C LYS A 170 12.27 33.52 -10.60
N PRO A 171 12.67 34.13 -11.73
CA PRO A 171 12.54 35.57 -11.92
C PRO A 171 11.12 36.06 -11.65
N ASP A 172 11.00 37.11 -10.84
CA ASP A 172 9.74 37.79 -10.47
C ASP A 172 8.66 36.92 -9.81
N LEU A 173 8.99 35.69 -9.40
CA LEU A 173 8.06 34.72 -8.84
C LEU A 173 8.63 34.02 -7.61
N CYS A 174 7.90 34.10 -6.50
CA CYS A 174 8.13 33.34 -5.28
C CYS A 174 6.97 32.34 -5.06
N PRO A 175 7.16 31.06 -5.45
CA PRO A 175 6.16 30.02 -5.22
C PRO A 175 6.32 29.43 -3.81
N PHE A 176 5.23 29.42 -3.05
CA PHE A 176 5.16 28.77 -1.76
C PHE A 176 4.81 27.29 -1.88
N PRO A 177 5.29 26.45 -0.95
CA PRO A 177 4.77 25.10 -0.81
C PRO A 177 3.28 25.12 -0.46
N PRO A 178 2.54 24.04 -0.78
CA PRO A 178 1.15 23.89 -0.34
C PRO A 178 1.06 23.94 1.18
N ALA A 179 0.07 24.67 1.70
CA ALA A 179 -0.17 24.81 3.12
C ALA A 179 -1.55 24.29 3.50
N TYR A 180 -1.62 23.58 4.62
CA TYR A 180 -2.88 23.25 5.25
C TYR A 180 -3.58 24.55 5.65
N VAL A 181 -4.90 24.65 5.44
CA VAL A 181 -5.67 25.84 5.81
C VAL A 181 -5.49 26.17 7.30
N GLY A 182 -4.96 27.36 7.59
CA GLY A 182 -4.65 27.83 8.94
C GLY A 182 -3.25 27.50 9.45
N ASP A 183 -2.46 26.69 8.73
CA ASP A 183 -1.01 26.59 8.96
C ASP A 183 -0.30 27.74 8.25
N SER A 184 0.93 28.04 8.70
CA SER A 184 1.82 28.99 8.06
C SER A 184 3.02 28.28 7.45
N VAL A 185 3.41 28.68 6.24
CA VAL A 185 4.66 28.31 5.59
C VAL A 185 5.43 29.58 5.23
N TYR A 186 6.75 29.48 5.11
CA TYR A 186 7.64 30.64 5.01
C TYR A 186 8.59 30.48 3.84
N GLU A 187 8.86 31.57 3.14
CA GLU A 187 9.89 31.68 2.12
C GLU A 187 10.77 32.88 2.42
N THR A 188 12.05 32.82 2.09
CA THR A 188 12.98 33.94 2.25
C THR A 188 13.44 34.42 0.89
N VAL A 189 13.33 35.72 0.64
CA VAL A 189 13.76 36.34 -0.61
C VAL A 189 14.76 37.47 -0.33
N SER A 190 15.63 37.73 -1.31
CA SER A 190 16.65 38.76 -1.20
C SER A 190 16.22 40.01 -1.97
N LEU A 191 16.32 41.18 -1.34
CA LEU A 191 16.24 42.48 -2.00
C LEU A 191 17.66 42.93 -2.31
N VAL A 192 18.05 42.87 -3.57
CA VAL A 192 19.41 43.17 -4.02
C VAL A 192 19.46 44.60 -4.54
N ASN A 193 20.40 45.39 -4.04
CA ASN A 193 20.66 46.74 -4.51
C ASN A 193 21.91 46.77 -5.42
N ALA A 194 21.68 46.88 -6.73
CA ALA A 194 22.76 46.96 -7.72
C ALA A 194 23.24 48.40 -7.97
N SER A 195 22.83 49.38 -7.16
CA SER A 195 23.39 50.74 -7.22
C SER A 195 24.59 50.92 -6.29
N ASP A 196 25.38 51.95 -6.58
CA ASP A 196 26.51 52.42 -5.78
C ASP A 196 26.08 53.31 -4.60
N THR A 197 24.78 53.47 -4.38
CA THR A 197 24.19 54.27 -3.30
C THR A 197 23.26 53.40 -2.44
N PRO A 198 23.12 53.69 -1.13
CA PRO A 198 22.22 52.91 -0.29
C PRO A 198 20.76 53.16 -0.66
N ALA A 199 19.90 52.17 -0.40
CA ALA A 199 18.47 52.26 -0.63
C ALA A 199 17.68 52.00 0.67
N LEU A 200 16.57 52.70 0.87
CA LEU A 200 15.58 52.37 1.88
C LEU A 200 14.43 51.62 1.22
N PHE A 201 13.97 50.52 1.80
CA PHE A 201 12.77 49.81 1.35
C PHE A 201 11.70 49.82 2.42
N SER A 202 10.44 49.83 1.99
CA SER A 202 9.25 49.60 2.81
C SER A 202 8.27 48.75 2.01
N VAL A 203 7.76 47.69 2.62
CA VAL A 203 6.88 46.71 2.00
C VAL A 203 5.44 47.03 2.34
N VAL A 204 4.61 47.12 1.31
CA VAL A 204 3.16 47.23 1.47
C VAL A 204 2.63 45.85 1.87
N GLN A 205 2.18 45.73 3.12
CA GLN A 205 1.63 44.48 3.65
C GLN A 205 0.32 44.12 2.95
N ASP A 206 0.07 42.82 2.77
CA ASP A 206 -1.17 42.32 2.18
C ASP A 206 -2.36 42.68 3.07
N PRO A 207 -3.35 43.45 2.58
CA PRO A 207 -4.55 43.78 3.36
C PRO A 207 -5.37 42.53 3.73
N CYS A 208 -5.28 41.46 2.93
CA CYS A 208 -5.94 40.19 3.22
C CYS A 208 -5.23 39.38 4.31
N ARG A 209 -4.00 39.79 4.71
CA ARG A 209 -3.15 39.11 5.71
C ARG A 209 -2.88 37.63 5.38
N VAL A 210 -2.95 37.27 4.10
CA VAL A 210 -2.61 35.92 3.63
C VAL A 210 -1.10 35.81 3.47
N PHE A 211 -0.49 36.83 2.88
CA PHE A 211 0.96 36.99 2.84
C PHE A 211 1.38 38.06 3.84
N TRP A 212 2.48 37.85 4.56
CA TRP A 212 3.02 38.85 5.48
C TRP A 212 4.53 38.88 5.36
N VAL A 213 5.14 40.06 5.43
CA VAL A 213 6.59 40.22 5.21
C VAL A 213 7.28 40.77 6.46
N HIS A 214 8.41 40.16 6.82
CA HIS A 214 9.27 40.59 7.92
C HIS A 214 10.78 40.52 7.52
N PRO A 215 11.61 41.55 7.81
CA PRO A 215 11.18 42.87 8.28
C PRO A 215 10.36 43.59 7.20
N PRO A 216 9.37 44.42 7.58
CA PRO A 216 8.54 45.15 6.63
C PRO A 216 9.28 46.30 5.94
N MET A 217 10.49 46.63 6.39
CA MET A 217 11.28 47.77 5.92
C MET A 217 12.73 47.62 6.36
N GLY A 218 13.63 48.39 5.75
CA GLY A 218 15.03 48.39 6.12
C GLY A 218 15.89 49.22 5.18
N ARG A 219 17.20 49.20 5.44
CA ARG A 219 18.22 49.82 4.59
C ARG A 219 19.06 48.76 3.91
N ILE A 220 19.21 48.89 2.59
CA ILE A 220 20.05 48.03 1.77
C ILE A 220 21.35 48.79 1.46
N PRO A 221 22.53 48.23 1.80
CA PRO A 221 23.80 48.86 1.48
C PRO A 221 24.02 48.95 -0.05
N PRO A 222 24.93 49.83 -0.52
CA PRO A 222 25.39 49.83 -1.90
C PRO A 222 25.96 48.48 -2.31
N ASN A 223 25.64 48.01 -3.52
CA ASN A 223 26.11 46.72 -4.06
C ASN A 223 25.90 45.54 -3.10
N GLY A 224 24.84 45.59 -2.29
CA GLY A 224 24.55 44.59 -1.27
C GLY A 224 23.09 44.16 -1.31
N PHE A 225 22.67 43.42 -0.28
CA PHE A 225 21.33 42.85 -0.24
C PHE A 225 20.74 42.91 1.17
N HIS A 226 19.44 42.69 1.25
CA HIS A 226 18.70 42.55 2.50
C HIS A 226 17.73 41.38 2.39
N LEU A 227 17.70 40.50 3.39
CA LEU A 227 16.79 39.36 3.40
C LEU A 227 15.44 39.78 3.98
N VAL A 228 14.36 39.32 3.34
CA VAL A 228 13.02 39.41 3.89
C VAL A 228 12.36 38.03 3.89
N GLN A 229 11.79 37.66 5.02
CA GLN A 229 10.99 36.47 5.18
C GLN A 229 9.54 36.80 4.91
N ILE A 230 8.88 35.95 4.12
CA ILE A 230 7.48 36.08 3.74
C ILE A 230 6.74 34.87 4.31
N ARG A 231 5.72 35.12 5.11
CA ARG A 231 4.79 34.12 5.65
C ARG A 231 3.56 34.00 4.76
N PHE A 232 3.15 32.79 4.43
CA PHE A 232 1.90 32.48 3.75
C PHE A 232 0.98 31.66 4.67
N THR A 233 -0.20 32.20 4.97
CA THR A 233 -1.21 31.58 5.85
C THR A 233 -2.58 31.56 5.15
N PRO A 234 -2.92 30.47 4.42
CA PRO A 234 -4.18 30.38 3.69
C PRO A 234 -5.39 30.23 4.63
N THR A 235 -6.50 30.90 4.28
CA THR A 235 -7.77 30.80 5.03
C THR A 235 -8.81 29.92 4.30
N PRO A 236 -9.21 30.19 3.05
CA PRO A 236 -9.91 29.19 2.24
C PRO A 236 -8.97 28.21 1.50
N PRO A 237 -9.41 26.97 1.21
CA PRO A 237 -8.64 26.01 0.41
C PRO A 237 -8.75 26.36 -1.09
N ARG A 238 -7.87 27.24 -1.56
CA ARG A 238 -7.81 27.69 -2.95
C ARG A 238 -6.38 28.03 -3.36
N ARG A 239 -6.18 28.34 -4.64
CA ARG A 239 -4.97 28.98 -5.14
C ARG A 239 -4.98 30.48 -4.79
N TYR A 240 -3.83 30.99 -4.39
CA TYR A 240 -3.57 32.39 -4.09
C TYR A 240 -2.51 32.93 -5.02
N VAL A 241 -2.72 34.16 -5.47
CA VAL A 241 -1.76 34.96 -6.22
C VAL A 241 -1.80 36.35 -5.63
N HIS A 242 -0.65 36.90 -5.26
CA HIS A 242 -0.54 38.24 -4.70
C HIS A 242 0.69 38.93 -5.29
N ARG A 243 0.54 40.18 -5.73
CA ARG A 243 1.68 40.97 -6.20
C ARG A 243 2.20 41.84 -5.06
N LEU A 244 3.26 41.38 -4.41
CA LEU A 244 3.94 42.11 -3.36
C LEU A 244 4.56 43.38 -3.94
N VAL A 245 4.48 44.49 -3.21
CA VAL A 245 5.05 45.78 -3.61
C VAL A 245 6.01 46.27 -2.51
N ALA A 246 7.27 46.45 -2.88
CA ALA A 246 8.26 47.18 -2.09
C ALA A 246 8.43 48.59 -2.68
N ILE A 247 8.24 49.60 -1.83
CA ILE A 247 8.51 51.00 -2.12
C ILE A 247 9.96 51.27 -1.73
N VAL A 248 10.77 51.67 -2.70
CA VAL A 248 12.20 51.95 -2.53
C VAL A 248 12.44 53.44 -2.67
N ASN A 249 13.20 54.02 -1.74
CA ASN A 249 13.52 55.44 -1.68
C ASN A 249 12.26 56.33 -1.75
N PHE A 250 11.16 55.87 -1.15
CA PHE A 250 9.85 56.56 -1.12
C PHE A 250 9.19 56.80 -2.49
N VAL A 251 9.78 56.32 -3.60
CA VAL A 251 9.33 56.68 -4.96
C VAL A 251 9.27 55.47 -5.90
N THR A 252 10.27 54.59 -5.90
CA THR A 252 10.35 53.48 -6.86
C THR A 252 9.56 52.27 -6.37
N HIS A 253 8.72 51.69 -7.23
CA HIS A 253 7.97 50.48 -6.90
C HIS A 253 8.67 49.26 -7.51
N VAL A 254 9.05 48.30 -6.67
CA VAL A 254 9.59 46.99 -7.06
C VAL A 254 8.56 45.94 -6.68
N THR A 255 8.28 44.98 -7.57
CA THR A 255 7.23 44.00 -7.35
C THR A 255 7.70 42.57 -7.44
N LEU A 256 7.04 41.68 -6.70
CA LEU A 256 7.27 40.23 -6.73
C LEU A 256 5.93 39.51 -6.73
N GLU A 257 5.73 38.57 -7.66
CA GLU A 257 4.55 37.70 -7.64
C GLU A 257 4.72 36.58 -6.61
N LEU A 258 3.78 36.49 -5.68
CA LEU A 258 3.69 35.43 -4.68
C LEU A 258 2.59 34.47 -5.11
N THR A 259 2.88 33.16 -5.12
CA THR A 259 1.86 32.14 -5.39
C THR A 259 1.84 31.10 -4.29
N GLY A 260 0.65 30.66 -3.90
CA GLY A 260 0.49 29.65 -2.85
C GLY A 260 -0.80 28.87 -3.01
N THR A 261 -0.88 27.70 -2.40
CA THR A 261 -2.11 26.88 -2.42
C THR A 261 -2.50 26.50 -1.00
N GLY A 262 -3.70 26.91 -0.59
CA GLY A 262 -4.34 26.39 0.61
C GLY A 262 -5.07 25.09 0.31
N ALA A 263 -4.88 24.06 1.13
CA ALA A 263 -5.53 22.76 0.94
C ALA A 263 -6.11 22.20 2.25
N ARG A 264 -7.08 21.30 2.09
CA ARG A 264 -7.56 20.40 3.14
C ARG A 264 -7.35 18.96 2.68
N PRO A 265 -7.11 18.01 3.61
CA PRO A 265 -7.06 16.60 3.30
C PRO A 265 -8.27 16.15 2.51
N GLN A 266 -8.04 15.53 1.35
CA GLN A 266 -9.08 15.00 0.50
C GLN A 266 -8.64 13.66 -0.08
N LEU A 267 -9.50 12.65 0.06
CA LEU A 267 -9.25 11.29 -0.36
C LEU A 267 -10.39 10.80 -1.26
N VAL A 268 -10.01 10.11 -2.33
CA VAL A 268 -10.94 9.42 -3.23
C VAL A 268 -10.51 7.98 -3.44
N CYS A 269 -11.47 7.09 -3.64
CA CYS A 269 -11.20 5.73 -4.09
C CYS A 269 -11.11 5.69 -5.61
N VAL A 270 -10.13 4.98 -6.16
CA VAL A 270 -9.93 4.81 -7.60
C VAL A 270 -9.68 3.35 -7.92
N ASP A 271 -10.27 2.86 -9.02
CA ASP A 271 -10.12 1.46 -9.44
C ASP A 271 -8.92 1.26 -10.38
N ASN A 272 -8.57 2.28 -11.17
CA ASN A 272 -7.45 2.26 -12.11
C ASN A 272 -6.51 3.45 -11.89
N LEU A 273 -5.22 3.15 -11.72
CA LEU A 273 -4.14 4.12 -11.53
C LEU A 273 -3.98 5.11 -12.71
N HIS A 274 -4.34 4.71 -13.93
CA HIS A 274 -4.12 5.51 -15.14
C HIS A 274 -5.18 6.60 -15.29
N THR A 275 -6.46 6.25 -15.12
CA THR A 275 -7.57 7.19 -15.25
C THR A 275 -7.76 8.04 -14.00
N ARG A 276 -7.45 7.50 -12.81
CA ARG A 276 -7.70 8.12 -11.48
C ARG A 276 -9.12 8.65 -11.33
N SER A 277 -10.07 8.08 -12.07
CA SER A 277 -11.48 8.41 -11.97
C SER A 277 -12.01 7.92 -10.61
N PRO A 278 -12.61 8.81 -9.80
CA PRO A 278 -13.20 8.42 -8.54
C PRO A 278 -14.27 7.34 -8.74
N VAL A 279 -14.25 6.32 -7.88
CA VAL A 279 -15.27 5.26 -7.84
C VAL A 279 -15.85 5.17 -6.43
N ASP A 280 -17.16 4.99 -6.36
CA ASP A 280 -17.86 4.77 -5.08
C ASP A 280 -18.05 3.28 -4.77
N THR A 281 -17.90 2.43 -5.78
CA THR A 281 -18.15 0.99 -5.69
C THR A 281 -16.99 0.20 -6.27
N VAL A 282 -16.52 -0.79 -5.51
CA VAL A 282 -15.51 -1.76 -5.92
C VAL A 282 -16.18 -3.12 -6.04
N TYR A 283 -16.09 -3.71 -7.22
CA TYR A 283 -16.60 -5.04 -7.50
C TYR A 283 -15.52 -6.09 -7.31
N ILE A 284 -15.90 -7.17 -6.67
CA ILE A 284 -15.05 -8.32 -6.36
C ILE A 284 -15.65 -9.51 -7.10
N LYS A 285 -14.79 -10.36 -7.66
CA LYS A 285 -15.24 -11.53 -8.43
C LYS A 285 -16.10 -12.47 -7.56
N PRO A 286 -17.10 -13.17 -8.15
CA PRO A 286 -17.83 -14.22 -7.45
C PRO A 286 -16.88 -15.22 -6.80
N THR A 287 -17.15 -15.58 -5.55
CA THR A 287 -16.25 -16.41 -4.74
C THR A 287 -17.07 -17.49 -4.06
N ALA A 288 -16.64 -18.75 -4.17
CA ALA A 288 -17.32 -19.84 -3.52
C ALA A 288 -17.32 -19.65 -1.99
N THR A 289 -18.41 -20.01 -1.31
CA THR A 289 -18.44 -20.00 0.16
C THR A 289 -17.33 -20.88 0.73
N GLY A 290 -16.56 -20.36 1.68
CA GLY A 290 -15.39 -21.04 2.26
C GLY A 290 -14.08 -20.82 1.48
N LEU A 291 -14.11 -20.18 0.31
CA LEU A 291 -12.91 -19.69 -0.36
C LEU A 291 -12.72 -18.18 -0.13
N ALA A 292 -11.55 -17.69 -0.52
CA ALA A 292 -11.23 -16.27 -0.50
C ALA A 292 -10.79 -15.81 -1.89
N SER A 293 -11.24 -14.62 -2.31
CA SER A 293 -10.69 -13.92 -3.47
C SER A 293 -10.02 -12.63 -3.04
N THR A 294 -9.01 -12.20 -3.80
CA THR A 294 -8.31 -10.94 -3.56
C THR A 294 -8.62 -9.95 -4.68
N ARG A 295 -8.99 -8.72 -4.32
CA ARG A 295 -9.19 -7.59 -5.21
C ARG A 295 -8.29 -6.44 -4.79
N LEU A 296 -7.49 -5.94 -5.72
CA LEU A 296 -6.70 -4.71 -5.55
C LEU A 296 -7.49 -3.51 -6.07
N PHE A 297 -7.55 -2.42 -5.30
CA PHE A 297 -7.99 -1.10 -5.73
C PHE A 297 -7.11 -0.04 -5.05
N TYR A 298 -7.40 1.25 -5.20
CA TYR A 298 -6.51 2.30 -4.69
C TYR A 298 -7.25 3.43 -3.98
N LEU A 299 -6.56 4.08 -3.04
CA LEU A 299 -6.96 5.36 -2.48
C LEU A 299 -5.97 6.43 -2.93
N HIS A 300 -6.47 7.54 -3.45
CA HIS A 300 -5.67 8.65 -3.97
C HIS A 300 -5.93 9.92 -3.16
N ASN A 301 -4.86 10.52 -2.64
CA ASN A 301 -4.92 11.83 -2.01
C ASN A 301 -4.98 12.90 -3.12
N THR A 302 -6.14 13.51 -3.35
CA THR A 302 -6.30 14.57 -4.36
C THR A 302 -5.85 15.95 -3.85
N SER A 303 -5.52 16.04 -2.57
CA SER A 303 -5.01 17.28 -1.98
C SER A 303 -3.49 17.36 -2.08
N ARG A 304 -2.97 18.58 -1.93
CA ARG A 304 -1.53 18.87 -1.97
C ARG A 304 -0.85 18.80 -0.60
N VAL A 305 -1.60 18.50 0.45
CA VAL A 305 -1.12 18.32 1.83
C VAL A 305 -1.22 16.84 2.21
N PRO A 306 -0.37 16.36 3.12
CA PRO A 306 -0.44 14.97 3.55
C PRO A 306 -1.68 14.72 4.40
N LEU A 307 -2.11 13.45 4.40
CA LEU A 307 -3.22 12.97 5.19
C LEU A 307 -2.93 11.58 5.75
N VAL A 308 -3.69 11.19 6.76
CA VAL A 308 -3.77 9.81 7.24
C VAL A 308 -5.19 9.33 7.01
N PHE A 309 -5.32 8.17 6.39
CA PHE A 309 -6.61 7.49 6.30
C PHE A 309 -6.65 6.31 7.28
N ARG A 310 -7.85 5.99 7.75
CA ARG A 310 -8.14 4.80 8.55
C ARG A 310 -9.45 4.16 8.10
N TRP A 311 -9.39 2.88 7.75
CA TRP A 311 -10.59 2.08 7.54
C TRP A 311 -11.29 1.81 8.86
N GLN A 312 -12.62 1.96 8.86
CA GLN A 312 -13.49 1.54 9.95
C GLN A 312 -14.35 0.37 9.45
N VAL A 313 -13.79 -0.84 9.54
CA VAL A 313 -14.52 -2.06 9.20
C VAL A 313 -15.38 -2.47 10.40
N PRO A 314 -16.71 -2.61 10.24
CA PRO A 314 -17.56 -3.13 11.31
C PRO A 314 -17.15 -4.55 11.72
N GLN A 315 -17.22 -4.87 13.02
CA GLN A 315 -16.79 -6.16 13.55
C GLN A 315 -17.54 -7.35 12.90
N ALA A 316 -18.82 -7.16 12.55
CA ALA A 316 -19.63 -8.16 11.86
C ALA A 316 -19.10 -8.51 10.45
N LEU A 317 -18.23 -7.69 9.86
CA LEU A 317 -17.68 -7.86 8.52
C LEU A 317 -16.22 -8.32 8.52
N HIS A 318 -15.54 -8.41 9.67
CA HIS A 318 -14.12 -8.78 9.74
C HIS A 318 -13.82 -10.18 9.16
N SER A 319 -14.76 -11.13 9.29
CA SER A 319 -14.61 -12.47 8.69
C SER A 319 -14.90 -12.50 7.19
N THR A 320 -15.55 -11.45 6.65
CA THR A 320 -15.98 -11.39 5.25
C THR A 320 -15.07 -10.51 4.40
N PHE A 321 -14.65 -9.34 4.90
CA PHE A 321 -13.80 -8.38 4.21
C PHE A 321 -12.58 -8.07 5.06
N HIS A 322 -11.40 -8.36 4.53
CA HIS A 322 -10.14 -7.97 5.12
C HIS A 322 -9.43 -6.95 4.22
N LEU A 323 -9.24 -5.74 4.72
CA LEU A 323 -8.61 -4.63 4.01
C LEU A 323 -7.20 -4.38 4.53
N SER A 324 -6.23 -4.21 3.63
CA SER A 324 -4.85 -3.88 3.99
C SER A 324 -4.25 -2.86 3.02
N PRO A 325 -3.56 -1.80 3.50
CA PRO A 325 -3.38 -1.44 4.91
C PRO A 325 -4.64 -0.83 5.54
N LEU A 326 -4.83 -1.02 6.85
CA LEU A 326 -5.97 -0.43 7.61
C LEU A 326 -5.77 1.05 7.93
N VAL A 327 -4.53 1.47 8.17
CA VAL A 327 -4.13 2.85 8.45
C VAL A 327 -2.88 3.15 7.66
N TYR A 328 -2.83 4.29 6.98
CA TYR A 328 -1.67 4.68 6.20
C TYR A 328 -1.60 6.20 6.03
N ARG A 329 -0.38 6.73 5.94
CA ARG A 329 -0.11 8.15 5.64
C ARG A 329 0.14 8.28 4.15
N LEU A 330 -0.60 9.18 3.49
CA LEU A 330 -0.39 9.58 2.11
C LEU A 330 0.12 11.01 2.06
N ASN A 331 1.20 11.26 1.33
CA ASN A 331 1.63 12.61 0.99
C ASN A 331 0.70 13.22 -0.07
N GLY A 332 0.86 14.52 -0.33
CA GLY A 332 0.07 15.22 -1.34
C GLY A 332 0.19 14.55 -2.71
N ASN A 333 -0.93 14.33 -3.39
CA ASN A 333 -1.02 13.63 -4.68
C ASN A 333 -0.51 12.16 -4.70
N GLU A 334 -0.28 11.54 -3.54
CA GLU A 334 0.14 10.14 -3.45
C GLU A 334 -1.06 9.18 -3.60
N THR A 335 -0.79 7.96 -4.05
CA THR A 335 -1.77 6.88 -4.18
C THR A 335 -1.30 5.65 -3.43
N ALA A 336 -2.15 5.04 -2.61
CA ALA A 336 -1.88 3.77 -1.94
C ALA A 336 -2.74 2.65 -2.55
N ALA A 337 -2.13 1.49 -2.75
CA ALA A 337 -2.83 0.27 -3.13
C ALA A 337 -3.50 -0.36 -1.90
N ILE A 338 -4.77 -0.71 -2.04
CA ILE A 338 -5.57 -1.39 -1.02
C ILE A 338 -5.88 -2.80 -1.49
N THR A 339 -5.42 -3.77 -0.71
CA THR A 339 -5.73 -5.18 -0.90
C THR A 339 -7.01 -5.51 -0.13
N CYS A 340 -8.03 -5.97 -0.84
CA CYS A 340 -9.28 -6.46 -0.28
C CYS A 340 -9.38 -7.97 -0.47
N ILE A 341 -9.35 -8.72 0.63
CA ILE A 341 -9.61 -10.15 0.64
C ILE A 341 -11.09 -10.35 1.01
N PHE A 342 -11.83 -11.03 0.15
CA PHE A 342 -13.25 -11.32 0.31
C PHE A 342 -13.45 -12.82 0.53
N SER A 343 -14.02 -13.17 1.70
CA SER A 343 -14.24 -14.54 2.14
C SER A 343 -15.73 -14.74 2.52
N PRO A 344 -16.62 -15.06 1.57
CA PRO A 344 -18.03 -15.21 1.85
C PRO A 344 -18.32 -16.46 2.70
N SER A 345 -19.16 -16.30 3.73
CA SER A 345 -19.62 -17.39 4.60
C SER A 345 -21.00 -17.94 4.24
N GLN A 346 -21.75 -17.18 3.44
CA GLN A 346 -23.13 -17.49 3.03
C GLN A 346 -23.30 -17.26 1.52
N LEU A 347 -24.15 -18.07 0.90
CA LEU A 347 -24.60 -17.97 -0.50
C LEU A 347 -25.53 -16.76 -0.66
N LYS A 348 -24.95 -15.57 -0.79
CA LYS A 348 -25.69 -14.32 -0.96
C LYS A 348 -24.82 -13.26 -1.61
N GLN A 349 -25.47 -12.19 -2.07
CA GLN A 349 -24.79 -10.97 -2.47
C GLN A 349 -24.46 -10.11 -1.24
N TYR A 350 -23.21 -9.68 -1.16
CA TYR A 350 -22.69 -8.76 -0.14
C TYR A 350 -22.61 -7.38 -0.76
N ASN A 351 -23.32 -6.42 -0.16
CA ASN A 351 -23.34 -5.03 -0.57
C ASN A 351 -23.03 -4.16 0.66
N GLN A 352 -21.74 -4.02 1.01
CA GLN A 352 -21.33 -3.39 2.26
C GLN A 352 -20.59 -2.08 2.00
N ARG A 353 -21.01 -1.01 2.68
CA ARG A 353 -20.35 0.30 2.60
C ARG A 353 -19.43 0.45 3.79
N ILE A 354 -18.12 0.50 3.54
CA ILE A 354 -17.10 0.59 4.58
C ILE A 354 -16.57 2.02 4.64
N SER A 355 -16.59 2.61 5.84
CA SER A 355 -16.15 3.98 6.07
C SER A 355 -14.62 4.09 6.11
N VAL A 356 -14.13 5.21 5.60
CA VAL A 356 -12.73 5.63 5.64
C VAL A 356 -12.68 7.01 6.28
N HIS A 357 -12.08 7.08 7.45
CA HIS A 357 -11.84 8.35 8.14
C HIS A 357 -10.55 8.97 7.64
N VAL A 358 -10.61 10.26 7.29
CA VAL A 358 -9.46 11.03 6.84
C VAL A 358 -9.14 12.12 7.84
N LYS A 359 -7.86 12.19 8.24
CA LYS A 359 -7.33 13.18 9.18
C LYS A 359 -6.06 13.80 8.63
N SER A 360 -5.70 14.98 9.12
CA SER A 360 -4.37 15.54 8.93
C SER A 360 -3.33 14.73 9.72
N ILE A 361 -2.05 14.86 9.35
CA ILE A 361 -0.94 14.13 9.99
C ILE A 361 -0.61 14.62 11.40
N LEU A 362 -0.97 15.85 11.76
CA LEU A 362 -0.81 16.38 13.11
C LEU A 362 -2.17 16.41 13.80
N ASN A 363 -2.23 15.73 14.95
CA ASN A 363 -3.36 15.80 15.86
C ASN A 363 -2.91 16.71 17.00
N GLU A 364 -3.30 17.99 16.97
CA GLU A 364 -3.20 18.78 18.20
C GLU A 364 -4.08 18.10 19.27
N LYS A 365 -3.90 18.39 20.57
CA LYS A 365 -4.85 17.99 21.62
C LYS A 365 -5.67 19.21 22.03
N SER A 366 -6.95 19.24 21.65
CA SER A 366 -7.91 20.26 22.02
C SER A 366 -8.63 19.58 23.14
N ALA A 367 -8.19 19.91 24.35
CA ALA A 367 -9.11 19.95 25.46
C ALA A 367 -10.36 20.70 24.97
N VAL A 368 -11.53 20.11 25.16
CA VAL A 368 -12.84 20.45 24.55
C VAL A 368 -13.12 19.71 23.23
N SER A 369 -13.68 18.50 23.39
CA SER A 369 -14.60 17.81 22.46
C SER A 369 -14.34 17.93 20.95
N GLY A 370 -13.61 16.96 20.39
CA GLY A 370 -13.71 16.57 18.98
C GLY A 370 -12.94 17.46 18.00
N TYR A 371 -11.77 16.99 17.56
CA TYR A 371 -11.19 17.51 16.33
C TYR A 371 -12.09 17.16 15.15
N PRO A 372 -12.39 18.13 14.25
CA PRO A 372 -13.21 17.84 13.11
C PRO A 372 -12.46 16.87 12.20
N MET A 373 -13.03 15.69 12.06
CA MET A 373 -12.73 14.76 10.99
C MET A 373 -12.68 15.56 9.67
N SER A 374 -11.56 15.48 8.94
CA SER A 374 -11.39 16.35 7.76
C SER A 374 -12.30 15.92 6.62
N GLN A 375 -12.52 14.61 6.51
CA GLN A 375 -13.47 14.01 5.58
C GLN A 375 -13.83 12.62 6.10
N ASP A 376 -15.12 12.30 6.10
CA ASP A 376 -15.60 10.94 6.10
C ASP A 376 -15.98 10.55 4.69
N THR A 377 -15.27 9.56 4.17
CA THR A 377 -15.64 8.93 2.90
C THR A 377 -15.95 7.48 3.14
N SER A 378 -16.47 6.79 2.13
CA SER A 378 -16.83 5.39 2.24
C SER A 378 -16.81 4.73 0.88
N VAL A 379 -16.41 3.47 0.85
CA VAL A 379 -16.33 2.66 -0.37
C VAL A 379 -17.32 1.51 -0.25
N LYS A 380 -18.17 1.34 -1.26
CA LYS A 380 -19.09 0.21 -1.34
C LYS A 380 -18.34 -0.99 -1.92
N LEU A 381 -18.19 -2.05 -1.13
CA LEU A 381 -17.67 -3.34 -1.59
C LEU A 381 -18.85 -4.22 -2.01
N VAL A 382 -18.78 -4.74 -3.24
CA VAL A 382 -19.77 -5.66 -3.80
C VAL A 382 -19.10 -6.96 -4.19
N GLY A 383 -19.55 -8.05 -3.58
CA GLY A 383 -19.10 -9.41 -3.88
C GLY A 383 -20.25 -10.40 -3.75
N VAL A 384 -20.15 -11.56 -4.40
CA VAL A 384 -21.18 -12.61 -4.34
C VAL A 384 -20.55 -13.88 -3.79
N GLY A 385 -21.16 -14.44 -2.75
CA GLY A 385 -20.89 -15.79 -2.29
C GLY A 385 -21.67 -16.79 -3.13
N THR A 386 -20.98 -17.67 -3.85
CA THR A 386 -21.59 -18.68 -4.74
C THR A 386 -21.19 -20.10 -4.34
N SER A 387 -21.71 -21.12 -5.02
CA SER A 387 -21.37 -22.53 -4.81
C SER A 387 -20.72 -23.08 -6.07
N GLY A 388 -19.73 -23.96 -5.91
CA GLY A 388 -19.12 -24.67 -7.05
C GLY A 388 -20.08 -25.65 -7.72
N ALA A 389 -19.83 -25.93 -8.99
CA ALA A 389 -20.53 -26.93 -9.78
C ALA A 389 -19.51 -27.68 -10.63
N ILE A 390 -19.27 -28.96 -10.30
CA ILE A 390 -18.30 -29.82 -10.99
C ILE A 390 -19.02 -30.94 -11.72
N SER A 391 -18.54 -31.29 -12.91
CA SER A 391 -18.93 -32.51 -13.63
C SER A 391 -17.71 -33.16 -14.29
N PHE A 392 -17.84 -34.43 -14.63
CA PHE A 392 -16.83 -35.18 -15.37
C PHE A 392 -17.31 -35.41 -16.80
N ASP A 393 -16.39 -35.34 -17.76
CA ASP A 393 -16.62 -35.72 -19.16
C ASP A 393 -15.51 -36.67 -19.63
N PRO A 394 -15.83 -37.93 -19.96
CA PRO A 394 -17.16 -38.56 -19.89
C PRO A 394 -17.62 -38.83 -18.42
N PRO A 395 -18.93 -39.05 -18.17
CA PRO A 395 -19.46 -39.31 -16.82
C PRO A 395 -19.09 -40.70 -16.27
N SER A 396 -18.67 -41.62 -17.14
CA SER A 396 -18.18 -42.95 -16.78
C SER A 396 -17.13 -43.41 -17.78
N ILE A 397 -16.13 -44.15 -17.32
CA ILE A 397 -15.03 -44.68 -18.15
C ILE A 397 -15.03 -46.21 -18.08
N GLN A 398 -14.96 -46.87 -19.23
CA GLN A 398 -14.69 -48.29 -19.33
C GLN A 398 -13.31 -48.47 -19.96
N LEU A 399 -12.37 -49.03 -19.21
CA LEU A 399 -11.05 -49.34 -19.72
C LEU A 399 -11.10 -50.67 -20.49
N PRO A 400 -10.35 -50.79 -21.61
CA PRO A 400 -10.16 -52.09 -22.24
C PRO A 400 -9.43 -53.04 -21.30
N THR A 401 -9.48 -54.34 -21.57
CA THR A 401 -8.67 -55.31 -20.80
C THR A 401 -7.19 -54.98 -20.96
N VAL A 402 -6.50 -54.81 -19.84
CA VAL A 402 -5.07 -54.46 -19.79
C VAL A 402 -4.25 -55.68 -19.41
N LEU A 403 -3.09 -55.86 -20.04
CA LEU A 403 -2.17 -56.91 -19.66
C LEU A 403 -1.66 -56.65 -18.23
N VAL A 404 -1.67 -57.66 -17.36
CA VAL A 404 -1.14 -57.52 -15.99
C VAL A 404 0.28 -56.94 -16.00
N ASN A 405 0.57 -56.01 -15.07
CA ASN A 405 1.80 -55.21 -14.95
C ASN A 405 2.07 -54.22 -16.10
N SER A 406 1.23 -54.17 -17.14
CA SER A 406 1.31 -53.11 -18.15
C SER A 406 0.53 -51.87 -17.71
N ARG A 407 0.93 -50.72 -18.23
CA ARG A 407 0.29 -49.42 -17.95
C ARG A 407 -0.70 -49.06 -19.05
N MET A 408 -1.89 -48.60 -18.66
CA MET A 408 -2.88 -47.98 -19.54
C MET A 408 -3.16 -46.55 -19.07
N ALA A 409 -3.25 -45.61 -19.99
CA ALA A 409 -3.56 -44.22 -19.67
C ALA A 409 -4.70 -43.71 -20.56
N ILE A 410 -5.66 -43.01 -19.95
CA ILE A 410 -6.78 -42.38 -20.65
C ILE A 410 -7.02 -40.98 -20.08
N SER A 411 -7.38 -40.03 -20.94
CA SER A 411 -7.70 -38.66 -20.52
C SER A 411 -9.20 -38.48 -20.29
N PHE A 412 -9.56 -37.76 -19.23
CA PHE A 412 -10.91 -37.27 -18.96
C PHE A 412 -10.86 -35.81 -18.52
N HIS A 413 -12.01 -35.13 -18.52
CA HIS A 413 -12.09 -33.70 -18.24
C HIS A 413 -12.90 -33.45 -16.98
N ILE A 414 -12.38 -32.59 -16.11
CA ILE A 414 -13.11 -32.02 -14.98
C ILE A 414 -13.63 -30.65 -15.42
N LEU A 415 -14.94 -30.45 -15.41
CA LEU A 415 -15.58 -29.20 -15.82
C LEU A 415 -16.07 -28.43 -14.59
N ASN A 416 -15.74 -27.14 -14.53
CA ASN A 416 -16.35 -26.21 -13.60
C ASN A 416 -17.36 -25.35 -14.34
N SER A 417 -18.65 -25.65 -14.17
CA SER A 417 -19.74 -24.87 -14.76
C SER A 417 -20.15 -23.66 -13.92
N SER A 418 -19.56 -23.49 -12.73
CA SER A 418 -19.83 -22.34 -11.87
C SER A 418 -19.13 -21.07 -12.34
N ASP A 419 -19.54 -19.95 -11.76
CA ASP A 419 -19.02 -18.61 -12.02
C ASP A 419 -17.84 -18.21 -11.10
N CYS A 420 -17.29 -19.17 -10.35
CA CYS A 420 -16.20 -18.95 -9.40
C CYS A 420 -15.09 -19.99 -9.58
N ASP A 421 -13.87 -19.65 -9.15
CA ASP A 421 -12.73 -20.57 -9.18
C ASP A 421 -12.85 -21.59 -8.04
N LEU A 422 -12.50 -22.85 -8.30
CA LEU A 422 -12.60 -23.96 -7.35
C LEU A 422 -11.24 -24.61 -7.11
N ILE A 423 -10.97 -25.08 -5.89
CA ILE A 423 -9.84 -25.95 -5.59
C ILE A 423 -10.36 -27.38 -5.54
N TYR A 424 -9.83 -28.26 -6.39
CA TYR A 424 -10.27 -29.64 -6.50
C TYR A 424 -9.21 -30.63 -6.02
N HIS A 425 -9.67 -31.75 -5.46
CA HIS A 425 -8.87 -32.92 -5.10
C HIS A 425 -9.59 -34.18 -5.57
N LEU A 426 -8.89 -35.05 -6.30
CA LEU A 426 -9.41 -36.33 -6.76
C LEU A 426 -9.06 -37.44 -5.75
N HIS A 427 -10.05 -38.27 -5.47
CA HIS A 427 -9.92 -39.45 -4.61
C HIS A 427 -10.50 -40.67 -5.32
N VAL A 428 -9.81 -41.79 -5.23
CA VAL A 428 -10.27 -43.08 -5.76
C VAL A 428 -10.89 -43.88 -4.62
N ASN A 429 -12.09 -44.40 -4.84
CA ASN A 429 -12.74 -45.34 -3.93
C ASN A 429 -13.17 -46.59 -4.70
N LEU A 430 -13.14 -47.76 -4.08
CA LEU A 430 -13.61 -48.98 -4.71
C LEU A 430 -15.15 -49.03 -4.71
N ARG A 431 -15.76 -49.43 -5.83
CA ARG A 431 -17.21 -49.63 -5.92
C ARG A 431 -17.54 -51.02 -5.36
N ARG A 432 -18.16 -51.05 -4.17
CA ARG A 432 -18.44 -52.29 -3.41
C ARG A 432 -19.46 -53.24 -4.06
N ASP A 433 -20.07 -52.86 -5.18
CA ASP A 433 -21.14 -53.64 -5.82
C ASP A 433 -20.63 -54.82 -6.67
N VAL A 434 -19.31 -55.01 -6.84
CA VAL A 434 -18.75 -56.00 -7.79
C VAL A 434 -17.71 -56.97 -7.18
N ALA A 435 -17.28 -56.81 -5.94
CA ALA A 435 -16.26 -57.69 -5.35
C ALA A 435 -16.88 -58.91 -4.62
N ALA A 436 -17.00 -60.04 -5.33
CA ALA A 436 -16.53 -61.37 -4.89
C ALA A 436 -17.33 -62.54 -5.54
N SER A 437 -16.98 -62.88 -6.78
CA SER A 437 -17.10 -64.26 -7.27
C SER A 437 -15.70 -64.83 -7.49
N GLN A 438 -14.95 -65.02 -6.40
CA GLN A 438 -13.92 -66.07 -6.20
C GLN A 438 -13.36 -65.98 -4.76
N SER A 439 -13.30 -67.14 -4.09
CA SER A 439 -12.87 -67.47 -2.72
C SER A 439 -11.47 -66.92 -2.33
N SER A 440 -11.03 -66.68 -1.10
CA SER A 440 -11.29 -67.29 0.22
C SER A 440 -10.63 -66.45 1.35
N THR A 441 -11.22 -66.49 2.55
CA THR A 441 -10.63 -66.31 3.90
C THR A 441 -9.35 -65.46 4.04
N THR A 442 -9.49 -64.15 4.26
CA THR A 442 -8.65 -63.33 5.16
C THR A 442 -9.38 -62.01 5.46
N ASN A 443 -9.08 -61.38 6.60
CA ASN A 443 -9.79 -60.21 7.12
C ASN A 443 -10.06 -59.11 6.05
N PRO A 444 -11.31 -58.67 5.84
CA PRO A 444 -11.71 -57.83 4.71
C PRO A 444 -11.35 -56.34 4.83
N GLN A 445 -10.49 -55.93 5.78
CA GLN A 445 -10.14 -54.52 5.96
C GLN A 445 -8.75 -54.13 5.45
N GLN A 446 -7.90 -55.08 5.05
CA GLN A 446 -6.51 -54.79 4.67
C GLN A 446 -6.19 -55.02 3.18
N GLY A 447 -7.03 -55.78 2.46
CA GLY A 447 -6.86 -56.03 1.01
C GLY A 447 -7.48 -54.96 0.10
N ASP A 448 -8.56 -54.30 0.53
CA ASP A 448 -9.31 -53.33 -0.29
C ASP A 448 -8.53 -52.04 -0.57
N ASP A 449 -7.72 -51.56 0.39
CA ASP A 449 -6.96 -50.31 0.27
C ASP A 449 -5.82 -50.44 -0.76
N LEU A 450 -5.25 -51.64 -0.89
CA LEU A 450 -4.13 -51.93 -1.80
C LEU A 450 -4.52 -51.83 -3.28
N THR A 451 -5.79 -52.10 -3.61
CA THR A 451 -6.27 -52.09 -5.01
C THR A 451 -6.55 -50.68 -5.54
N CYS A 452 -6.81 -49.71 -4.64
CA CYS A 452 -6.97 -48.31 -5.03
C CYS A 452 -5.64 -47.69 -5.53
N HIS A 453 -4.49 -48.30 -5.20
CA HIS A 453 -3.19 -47.93 -5.75
C HIS A 453 -3.00 -48.28 -7.23
N PHE A 454 -3.89 -49.08 -7.84
CA PHE A 454 -3.82 -49.38 -9.27
C PHE A 454 -4.24 -48.20 -10.14
N ILE A 455 -4.90 -47.18 -9.56
CA ILE A 455 -5.25 -45.93 -10.26
C ILE A 455 -4.41 -44.78 -9.73
N SER A 456 -3.86 -43.98 -10.65
CA SER A 456 -3.22 -42.71 -10.34
C SER A 456 -3.60 -41.62 -11.35
N PHE A 457 -3.38 -40.36 -10.98
CA PHE A 457 -3.75 -39.19 -11.79
C PHE A 457 -2.53 -38.35 -12.12
N SER A 458 -2.46 -37.80 -13.34
CA SER A 458 -1.42 -36.83 -13.69
C SER A 458 -1.53 -35.52 -12.90
N LYS A 459 -2.75 -35.13 -12.50
CA LYS A 459 -3.06 -33.94 -11.70
C LYS A 459 -4.12 -34.27 -10.63
N PRO A 460 -3.71 -34.80 -9.46
CA PRO A 460 -4.64 -35.19 -8.42
C PRO A 460 -5.28 -34.01 -7.67
N SER A 461 -4.70 -32.82 -7.76
CA SER A 461 -5.28 -31.59 -7.19
C SER A 461 -4.87 -30.35 -7.98
N GLY A 462 -5.63 -29.26 -7.84
CA GLY A 462 -5.31 -27.98 -8.46
C GLY A 462 -6.43 -26.96 -8.37
N THR A 463 -6.24 -25.82 -9.04
CA THR A 463 -7.26 -24.77 -9.16
C THR A 463 -7.92 -24.87 -10.53
N LEU A 464 -9.25 -24.90 -10.53
CA LEU A 464 -10.09 -24.95 -11.73
C LEU A 464 -10.84 -23.61 -11.86
N GLY A 465 -10.47 -22.83 -12.88
CA GLY A 465 -11.07 -21.51 -13.10
C GLY A 465 -12.58 -21.57 -13.36
N ALA A 466 -13.28 -20.48 -13.12
CA ALA A 466 -14.69 -20.35 -13.47
C ALA A 466 -14.95 -20.69 -14.96
N ARG A 467 -16.02 -21.44 -15.24
CA ARG A 467 -16.42 -21.82 -16.61
C ARG A 467 -15.30 -22.42 -17.45
N SER A 468 -14.45 -23.22 -16.81
CA SER A 468 -13.28 -23.83 -17.45
C SER A 468 -13.30 -25.35 -17.30
N GLN A 469 -12.40 -26.02 -18.03
CA GLN A 469 -12.20 -27.45 -17.94
C GLN A 469 -10.71 -27.77 -17.77
N GLN A 470 -10.41 -28.84 -17.04
CA GLN A 470 -9.07 -29.36 -16.86
C GLN A 470 -9.02 -30.81 -17.35
N SER A 471 -8.17 -31.08 -18.35
CA SER A 471 -7.84 -32.45 -18.74
C SER A 471 -6.91 -33.09 -17.71
N VAL A 472 -7.29 -34.29 -17.25
CA VAL A 472 -6.55 -35.13 -16.30
C VAL A 472 -6.39 -36.50 -16.93
N GLU A 473 -5.19 -37.06 -16.79
CA GLU A 473 -4.86 -38.40 -17.28
C GLU A 473 -5.00 -39.39 -16.13
N LEU A 474 -5.85 -40.39 -16.31
CA LEU A 474 -6.03 -41.55 -15.44
C LEU A 474 -5.09 -42.65 -15.90
N MET A 475 -4.22 -43.12 -15.01
CA MET A 475 -3.34 -44.26 -15.24
C MET A 475 -3.82 -45.47 -14.45
N PHE A 476 -4.00 -46.61 -15.14
CA PHE A 476 -4.35 -47.90 -14.55
C PHE A 476 -3.21 -48.90 -14.74
N GLN A 477 -2.77 -49.53 -13.65
CA GLN A 477 -1.76 -50.59 -13.65
C GLN A 477 -2.04 -51.58 -12.51
N ALA A 478 -2.65 -52.71 -12.85
CA ALA A 478 -2.88 -53.81 -11.90
C ALA A 478 -1.76 -54.84 -11.97
N ASN A 479 -1.35 -55.35 -10.81
CA ASN A 479 -0.37 -56.43 -10.68
C ASN A 479 -1.01 -57.83 -10.55
N VAL A 480 -2.35 -57.89 -10.57
CA VAL A 480 -3.14 -59.12 -10.52
C VAL A 480 -4.23 -59.10 -11.59
N ALA A 481 -4.58 -60.27 -12.11
CA ALA A 481 -5.71 -60.41 -13.03
C ALA A 481 -7.04 -60.30 -12.26
N GLY A 482 -8.02 -59.61 -12.85
CA GLY A 482 -9.33 -59.40 -12.23
C GLY A 482 -10.13 -58.28 -12.89
N ILE A 483 -11.38 -58.15 -12.46
CA ILE A 483 -12.27 -57.03 -12.81
C ILE A 483 -12.33 -56.09 -11.61
N PHE A 484 -12.12 -54.81 -11.87
CA PHE A 484 -12.09 -53.77 -10.85
C PHE A 484 -13.12 -52.70 -11.19
N ALA A 485 -13.92 -52.30 -10.20
CA ALA A 485 -14.87 -51.21 -10.33
C ALA A 485 -14.50 -50.12 -9.33
N TYR A 486 -14.25 -48.91 -9.82
CA TYR A 486 -13.85 -47.75 -9.04
C TYR A 486 -14.88 -46.62 -9.15
N LYS A 487 -14.87 -45.76 -8.14
CA LYS A 487 -15.62 -44.52 -8.06
C LYS A 487 -14.63 -43.39 -7.75
N ILE A 488 -14.41 -42.53 -8.73
CA ILE A 488 -13.55 -41.37 -8.60
C ILE A 488 -14.39 -40.22 -8.06
N SER A 489 -14.09 -39.79 -6.85
CA SER A 489 -14.70 -38.64 -6.19
C SER A 489 -13.85 -37.38 -6.39
N CYS A 490 -14.50 -36.27 -6.74
CA CYS A 490 -13.88 -34.95 -6.67
C CYS A 490 -14.36 -34.23 -5.41
N ALA A 491 -13.44 -33.96 -4.48
CA ALA A 491 -13.66 -33.12 -3.33
C ALA A 491 -13.26 -31.68 -3.67
N VAL A 492 -14.14 -30.73 -3.37
CA VAL A 492 -13.82 -29.30 -3.46
C VAL A 492 -13.39 -28.86 -2.07
N SER A 493 -12.09 -28.61 -1.88
CA SER A 493 -11.57 -28.23 -0.57
C SER A 493 -11.57 -26.71 -0.40
N SER A 494 -11.76 -26.28 0.85
CA SER A 494 -11.58 -24.91 1.30
C SER A 494 -10.17 -24.75 1.87
N ALA A 495 -9.27 -24.12 1.12
CA ALA A 495 -7.90 -23.76 1.53
C ALA A 495 -6.97 -24.92 1.95
N GLU A 496 -5.66 -24.65 1.97
CA GLU A 496 -4.64 -25.62 2.44
C GLU A 496 -4.99 -26.12 3.86
N PRO A 497 -4.84 -27.43 4.13
CA PRO A 497 -5.23 -28.00 5.40
C PRO A 497 -4.32 -27.49 6.53
N SER A 498 -4.84 -26.58 7.35
CA SER A 498 -4.37 -26.46 8.73
C SER A 498 -4.82 -27.72 9.50
N GLN A 499 -3.93 -28.29 10.32
CA GLN A 499 -4.01 -29.63 10.91
C GLN A 499 -5.22 -29.91 11.85
N HIS A 500 -6.24 -29.05 11.90
CA HIS A 500 -7.34 -29.13 12.87
C HIS A 500 -8.77 -29.02 12.30
N ALA A 501 -9.00 -29.22 11.00
CA ALA A 501 -10.36 -29.09 10.42
C ALA A 501 -10.85 -30.33 9.63
N ALA A 502 -10.54 -31.55 10.06
CA ALA A 502 -10.88 -32.77 9.33
C ALA A 502 -12.35 -33.26 9.45
N ALA A 503 -13.29 -32.49 10.03
CA ALA A 503 -14.59 -33.05 10.42
C ALA A 503 -15.86 -32.31 9.97
N ALA A 504 -15.81 -31.25 9.15
CA ALA A 504 -17.04 -30.49 8.84
C ALA A 504 -17.09 -29.80 7.47
N ALA A 505 -16.72 -30.49 6.40
CA ALA A 505 -17.07 -30.07 5.04
C ALA A 505 -17.74 -31.24 4.30
N ALA A 506 -19.03 -31.46 4.57
CA ALA A 506 -19.89 -32.23 3.68
C ALA A 506 -20.16 -31.39 2.41
N GLY A 507 -19.11 -31.16 1.63
CA GLY A 507 -19.21 -30.60 0.29
C GLY A 507 -19.86 -31.63 -0.63
N THR A 508 -20.70 -31.16 -1.55
CA THR A 508 -21.22 -31.97 -2.66
C THR A 508 -20.07 -32.72 -3.34
N CYS A 509 -20.06 -34.04 -3.17
CA CYS A 509 -19.06 -34.91 -3.78
C CYS A 509 -19.59 -35.34 -5.15
N PHE A 510 -18.82 -35.05 -6.19
CA PHE A 510 -19.15 -35.47 -7.56
C PHE A 510 -18.40 -36.76 -7.86
N HIS A 511 -19.05 -37.68 -8.57
CA HIS A 511 -18.52 -39.02 -8.81
C HIS A 511 -18.46 -39.34 -10.30
N MET A 512 -17.38 -40.02 -10.71
CA MET A 512 -17.24 -40.68 -12.00
C MET A 512 -16.98 -42.16 -11.77
N ASP A 513 -17.70 -42.99 -12.50
CA ASP A 513 -17.59 -44.44 -12.42
C ASP A 513 -16.52 -44.95 -13.40
N VAL A 514 -15.59 -45.79 -12.93
CA VAL A 514 -14.53 -46.36 -13.76
C VAL A 514 -14.50 -47.87 -13.61
N ASP A 515 -14.71 -48.59 -14.71
CA ASP A 515 -14.63 -50.04 -14.75
C ASP A 515 -13.35 -50.44 -15.51
N ALA A 516 -12.59 -51.37 -14.93
CA ALA A 516 -11.30 -51.82 -15.44
C ALA A 516 -11.18 -53.34 -15.38
N SER A 517 -10.42 -53.92 -16.30
CA SER A 517 -10.12 -55.35 -16.32
C SER A 517 -8.64 -55.56 -16.59
N ALA A 518 -8.03 -56.50 -15.87
CA ALA A 518 -6.68 -56.94 -16.14
C ALA A 518 -6.64 -58.46 -16.31
N SER A 519 -5.90 -58.97 -17.29
CA SER A 519 -5.75 -60.42 -17.48
C SER A 519 -4.34 -60.77 -17.97
N PHE A 520 -4.01 -62.06 -17.91
CA PHE A 520 -2.81 -62.60 -18.55
C PHE A 520 -3.14 -63.04 -19.98
N PRO A 521 -2.15 -63.05 -20.90
CA PRO A 521 -2.34 -63.63 -22.23
C PRO A 521 -2.71 -65.10 -22.05
N SER A 522 -3.76 -65.53 -22.71
CA SER A 522 -4.19 -66.93 -22.68
C SER A 522 -3.83 -67.61 -23.98
N LEU A 523 -3.56 -68.91 -23.92
CA LEU A 523 -3.25 -69.69 -25.11
C LEU A 523 -3.96 -71.03 -25.03
N VAL A 524 -4.64 -71.41 -26.10
CA VAL A 524 -5.24 -72.72 -26.24
C VAL A 524 -4.84 -73.30 -27.59
N ILE A 525 -4.51 -74.59 -27.61
CA ILE A 525 -4.42 -75.36 -28.84
C ILE A 525 -5.85 -75.60 -29.31
N GLU A 526 -6.23 -74.94 -30.40
CA GLU A 526 -7.56 -75.02 -31.00
C GLU A 526 -7.68 -76.23 -31.94
N ASP A 527 -6.63 -76.52 -32.72
CA ASP A 527 -6.57 -77.69 -33.58
C ASP A 527 -5.13 -78.24 -33.67
N LEU A 528 -5.02 -79.54 -33.91
CA LEU A 528 -3.75 -80.23 -34.13
C LEU A 528 -3.94 -81.31 -35.20
N ARG A 529 -3.17 -81.19 -36.29
CA ARG A 529 -3.24 -82.10 -37.43
C ARG A 529 -1.89 -82.72 -37.73
N VAL A 530 -1.88 -84.04 -37.88
CA VAL A 530 -0.71 -84.83 -38.30
C VAL A 530 -1.11 -85.65 -39.51
N LEU A 531 -0.28 -85.63 -40.56
CA LEU A 531 -0.57 -86.34 -41.80
C LEU A 531 -0.72 -87.85 -41.52
N ARG A 532 -1.83 -88.45 -42.01
CA ARG A 532 -2.19 -89.88 -41.81
C ARG A 532 -2.46 -90.31 -40.36
N THR A 533 -2.58 -89.39 -39.40
CA THR A 533 -2.99 -89.69 -38.02
C THR A 533 -4.35 -89.06 -37.73
N PRO A 534 -5.35 -89.82 -37.24
CA PRO A 534 -6.63 -89.24 -36.83
C PRO A 534 -6.43 -88.18 -35.74
N THR A 535 -7.21 -87.08 -35.81
CA THR A 535 -7.08 -85.94 -34.89
C THR A 535 -7.24 -86.33 -33.41
N SER A 536 -8.16 -87.24 -33.09
CA SER A 536 -8.33 -87.74 -31.71
C SER A 536 -7.09 -88.46 -31.18
N THR A 537 -6.45 -89.27 -32.02
CA THR A 537 -5.19 -89.95 -31.70
C THR A 537 -4.05 -88.95 -31.54
N ALA A 538 -3.96 -87.96 -32.44
CA ALA A 538 -2.95 -86.91 -32.37
C ALA A 538 -3.11 -86.03 -31.11
N TRP A 539 -4.34 -85.65 -30.75
CA TRP A 539 -4.62 -84.92 -29.51
C TRP A 539 -4.21 -85.70 -28.26
N THR A 540 -4.37 -87.02 -28.27
CA THR A 540 -3.95 -87.89 -27.17
C THR A 540 -2.43 -88.02 -27.12
N GLN A 541 -1.77 -88.24 -28.27
CA GLN A 541 -0.32 -88.34 -28.38
C GLN A 541 0.41 -87.07 -27.93
N PHE A 542 -0.14 -85.90 -28.24
CA PHE A 542 0.40 -84.59 -27.86
C PHE A 542 -0.15 -84.07 -26.52
N GLN A 543 -0.95 -84.88 -25.80
CA GLN A 543 -1.56 -84.52 -24.51
C GLN A 543 -2.33 -83.18 -24.54
N VAL A 544 -2.95 -82.84 -25.68
CA VAL A 544 -3.59 -81.54 -25.92
C VAL A 544 -4.62 -81.17 -24.85
N PRO A 545 -5.50 -82.08 -24.37
CA PRO A 545 -6.45 -81.75 -23.30
C PRO A 545 -5.76 -81.39 -21.97
N ALA A 546 -4.68 -82.08 -21.60
CA ALA A 546 -3.94 -81.80 -20.37
C ALA A 546 -3.15 -80.49 -20.49
N LEU A 547 -2.57 -80.23 -21.66
CA LEU A 547 -1.81 -79.02 -21.94
C LEU A 547 -2.73 -77.79 -21.99
N ASN A 548 -3.91 -77.88 -22.61
CA ASN A 548 -4.92 -76.84 -22.58
C ASN A 548 -5.49 -76.60 -21.17
N ALA A 549 -5.69 -77.65 -20.38
CA ALA A 549 -6.14 -77.50 -18.99
C ALA A 549 -5.07 -76.81 -18.11
N PHE A 550 -3.79 -77.14 -18.33
CA PHE A 550 -2.67 -76.47 -17.65
C PHE A 550 -2.54 -75.00 -18.06
N LEU A 551 -2.59 -74.70 -19.37
CA LEU A 551 -2.53 -73.33 -19.89
C LEU A 551 -3.74 -72.46 -19.51
N ALA A 552 -4.89 -73.08 -19.20
CA ALA A 552 -6.09 -72.38 -18.75
C ALA A 552 -6.14 -72.17 -17.22
N ALA A 553 -5.24 -72.79 -16.46
CA ALA A 553 -5.20 -72.63 -15.01
C ALA A 553 -4.66 -71.25 -14.61
N PRO A 554 -5.14 -70.64 -13.50
CA PRO A 554 -4.53 -69.43 -12.96
C PRO A 554 -3.07 -69.67 -12.56
N LEU A 555 -2.20 -68.67 -12.78
CA LEU A 555 -0.81 -68.73 -12.34
C LEU A 555 -0.73 -68.92 -10.82
N THR A 556 0.07 -69.88 -10.39
CA THR A 556 0.44 -70.07 -8.99
C THR A 556 1.48 -69.02 -8.56
N GLN A 557 1.61 -68.75 -7.26
CA GLN A 557 2.61 -67.81 -6.76
C GLN A 557 4.03 -68.19 -7.18
N HIS A 558 4.35 -69.49 -7.19
CA HIS A 558 5.63 -70.01 -7.64
C HIS A 558 5.90 -69.70 -9.12
N GLU A 559 4.89 -69.79 -10.00
CA GLU A 559 5.04 -69.46 -11.42
C GLU A 559 5.15 -67.96 -11.66
N VAL A 560 4.50 -67.12 -10.83
CA VAL A 560 4.68 -65.67 -10.86
C VAL A 560 6.12 -65.31 -10.48
N ASP A 561 6.65 -65.92 -9.41
CA ASP A 561 8.02 -65.70 -8.95
C ASP A 561 9.04 -66.22 -9.99
N PHE A 562 8.80 -67.41 -10.55
CA PHE A 562 9.59 -68.00 -11.65
C PHE A 562 9.68 -67.08 -12.88
N ASN A 563 8.58 -66.43 -13.26
CA ASN A 563 8.54 -65.49 -14.39
C ASN A 563 9.25 -64.15 -14.10
N ALA A 564 9.50 -63.84 -12.82
CA ALA A 564 10.21 -62.63 -12.41
C ALA A 564 11.74 -62.81 -12.33
N GLU A 565 12.23 -64.07 -12.33
CA GLU A 565 13.65 -64.37 -12.30
C GLU A 565 14.33 -64.06 -13.64
N SER A 566 15.54 -63.49 -13.58
CA SER A 566 16.32 -63.17 -14.79
C SER A 566 16.91 -64.40 -15.48
N SER A 567 16.99 -65.54 -14.78
CA SER A 567 17.53 -66.81 -15.30
C SER A 567 16.90 -68.00 -14.55
N PRO A 568 15.62 -68.29 -14.82
CA PRO A 568 14.92 -69.35 -14.11
C PRO A 568 15.38 -70.75 -14.53
N ASP A 569 15.32 -71.69 -13.60
CA ASP A 569 15.66 -73.10 -13.88
C ASP A 569 14.54 -73.78 -14.68
N MET A 570 14.72 -73.90 -15.98
CA MET A 570 13.73 -74.51 -16.89
C MET A 570 13.40 -75.97 -16.57
N THR A 571 14.19 -76.65 -15.73
CA THR A 571 13.92 -78.04 -15.33
C THR A 571 12.77 -78.17 -14.32
N THR A 572 12.34 -77.07 -13.70
CA THR A 572 11.22 -77.06 -12.74
C THR A 572 9.85 -76.95 -13.41
N LEU A 573 9.80 -76.77 -14.73
CA LEU A 573 8.55 -76.67 -15.49
C LEU A 573 7.88 -78.03 -15.66
N SER A 574 6.55 -78.02 -15.67
CA SER A 574 5.73 -79.19 -15.98
C SER A 574 6.06 -79.75 -17.37
N SER A 575 6.58 -80.98 -17.43
CA SER A 575 6.89 -81.65 -18.69
C SER A 575 5.70 -82.44 -19.22
N PHE A 576 5.26 -82.15 -20.45
CA PHE A 576 4.24 -82.93 -21.15
C PHE A 576 4.91 -83.86 -22.15
N HIS A 577 4.76 -85.17 -21.95
CA HIS A 577 5.42 -86.17 -22.80
C HIS A 577 4.64 -86.37 -24.09
N MET A 578 5.16 -85.83 -25.20
CA MET A 578 4.58 -86.05 -26.52
C MET A 578 5.00 -87.43 -27.04
N GLN A 579 4.05 -88.32 -27.26
CA GLN A 579 4.28 -89.63 -27.88
C GLN A 579 4.35 -89.50 -29.42
N PHE A 580 5.25 -88.63 -29.88
CA PHE A 580 5.53 -88.39 -31.28
C PHE A 580 6.91 -88.95 -31.62
N THR A 581 6.94 -90.24 -31.94
CA THR A 581 8.19 -90.98 -32.13
C THR A 581 8.90 -90.57 -33.42
N PRO A 582 10.23 -90.39 -33.40
CA PRO A 582 10.99 -90.11 -34.60
C PRO A 582 10.83 -91.24 -35.62
N ALA A 583 10.65 -90.86 -36.88
CA ALA A 583 10.52 -91.82 -37.96
C ALA A 583 11.90 -92.45 -38.30
N THR A 584 11.90 -93.65 -38.87
CA THR A 584 13.15 -94.35 -39.26
C THR A 584 13.91 -93.57 -40.33
N GLU A 585 15.24 -93.65 -40.29
CA GLU A 585 16.13 -92.95 -41.23
C GLU A 585 15.74 -93.25 -42.69
N GLY A 586 15.50 -92.19 -43.48
CA GLY A 586 15.06 -92.28 -44.88
C GLY A 586 13.54 -92.15 -45.11
N THR A 587 12.73 -92.00 -44.06
CA THR A 587 11.28 -91.69 -44.19
C THR A 587 11.02 -90.18 -44.35
N PRO A 588 9.91 -89.78 -45.01
CA PRO A 588 9.56 -88.36 -45.13
C PRO A 588 9.29 -87.73 -43.76
N SER A 589 9.71 -86.48 -43.59
CA SER A 589 9.55 -85.72 -42.34
C SER A 589 8.11 -85.75 -41.84
N GLN A 590 7.91 -86.15 -40.58
CA GLN A 590 6.61 -86.04 -39.93
C GLN A 590 6.44 -84.61 -39.43
N VAL A 591 5.37 -83.94 -39.85
CA VAL A 591 5.06 -82.56 -39.47
C VAL A 591 3.71 -82.53 -38.75
N ALA A 592 3.69 -81.92 -37.57
CA ALA A 592 2.48 -81.60 -36.84
C ALA A 592 2.16 -80.11 -37.05
N TYR A 593 0.93 -79.84 -37.53
CA TYR A 593 0.41 -78.49 -37.66
C TYR A 593 -0.44 -78.18 -36.44
N VAL A 594 -0.02 -77.20 -35.64
CA VAL A 594 -0.70 -76.77 -34.41
C VAL A 594 -1.32 -75.40 -34.67
N GLN A 595 -2.64 -75.31 -34.48
CA GLN A 595 -3.36 -74.05 -34.49
C GLN A 595 -3.53 -73.57 -33.05
N LEU A 596 -3.00 -72.39 -32.77
CA LEU A 596 -3.10 -71.74 -31.48
C LEU A 596 -4.12 -70.60 -31.54
N ARG A 597 -4.90 -70.44 -30.48
CA ARG A 597 -5.84 -69.33 -30.31
C ARG A 597 -5.66 -68.70 -28.93
N ASN A 598 -5.75 -67.38 -28.82
CA ASN A 598 -5.92 -66.70 -27.55
C ASN A 598 -7.43 -66.56 -27.27
N PRO A 599 -8.01 -67.31 -26.32
CA PRO A 599 -9.43 -67.17 -25.97
C PRO A 599 -9.69 -66.00 -25.00
N GLY A 600 -8.65 -65.33 -24.51
CA GLY A 600 -8.74 -64.23 -23.55
C GLY A 600 -9.25 -62.93 -24.18
N SER A 601 -9.57 -61.95 -23.34
CA SER A 601 -10.06 -60.63 -23.72
C SER A 601 -8.97 -59.62 -24.05
N LEU A 602 -7.72 -60.09 -24.23
CA LEU A 602 -6.52 -59.31 -24.58
C LEU A 602 -6.16 -59.42 -26.06
#